data_AF-A0A357CIT2-F1
#
_entry.id   AF-A0A357CIT2-F1
#
_cell.length_a   1.000
_cell.length_b   1.000
_cell.length_c   1.000
_cell.angle_alpha   90.00
_cell.angle_beta   90.00
_cell.angle_gamma   90.00
#
_symmetry.space_group_name_H-M   'P 1'
#
loop_
_entity.id
_entity.type
_entity.pdbx_description
1 polymer ?
#
loop_
_entity_poly.entity_id
_entity_poly.type
_entity_poly.pdbx_seq_one_letter_code
_entity_poly.pdbx_strand_id
1 'polypeptide(L)'
;MRRLLLKNLLRHPVTETAPEPDGAALAELAANLDRAARRKLGRSLAIREVDAGSCNGCELEIHALNNAFYDLERFGLRFVASPRHAD
;
A
#
# COMPACT_ATOMS: atom_id res chain seq x y z
N MET A 1 45.57 9.08 13.70
CA MET A 1 44.30 8.59 13.11
C MET A 1 43.05 8.95 13.93
N ARG A 2 43.01 8.72 15.26
CA ARG A 2 41.85 9.08 16.13
C ARG A 2 41.39 10.55 16.03
N ARG A 3 42.33 11.47 15.83
CA ARG A 3 42.06 12.91 15.74
C ARG A 3 41.30 13.32 14.46
N LEU A 4 41.45 12.57 13.37
CA LEU A 4 40.70 12.80 12.12
C LEU A 4 39.28 12.22 12.20
N LEU A 5 39.14 11.05 12.84
CA LEU A 5 37.85 10.41 13.08
C LEU A 5 36.95 11.26 13.96
N LEU A 6 37.44 11.76 15.10
CA LEU A 6 36.66 12.69 15.96
C LEU A 6 36.28 13.99 15.24
N LYS A 7 37.15 14.48 14.35
CA LYS A 7 36.92 15.74 13.61
C LYS A 7 35.84 15.60 12.55
N ASN A 8 35.70 14.42 11.95
CA ASN A 8 34.63 14.14 10.99
C ASN A 8 33.31 13.75 11.68
N LEU A 9 33.34 13.23 12.91
CA LEU A 9 32.14 12.94 13.70
C LEU A 9 31.43 14.22 14.19
N LEU A 10 32.19 15.29 14.41
CA LEU A 10 31.69 16.58 14.92
C LEU A 10 31.50 17.62 13.80
N ARG A 11 31.84 17.31 12.55
CA ARG A 11 31.66 18.23 11.42
C ARG A 11 30.27 18.03 10.83
N HIS A 12 29.50 19.10 10.85
CA HIS A 12 28.23 19.18 10.13
C HIS A 12 28.48 18.91 8.62
N PRO A 13 27.55 18.23 7.92
CA PRO A 13 27.60 18.10 6.47
C PRO A 13 27.88 19.47 5.83
N VAL A 14 28.94 19.54 5.02
CA VAL A 14 29.37 20.75 4.29
C VAL A 14 28.64 20.86 2.95
N THR A 15 27.46 20.24 2.86
CA THR A 15 26.61 20.28 1.68
C THR A 15 25.72 21.50 1.75
N GLU A 16 25.47 22.13 0.59
CA GLU A 16 24.46 23.17 0.47
C GLU A 16 23.08 22.65 0.87
N THR A 17 22.23 23.54 1.36
CA THR A 17 20.82 23.24 1.61
C THR A 17 20.16 22.83 0.30
N ALA A 18 19.38 21.74 0.35
CA ALA A 18 18.58 21.34 -0.81
C ALA A 18 17.69 22.51 -1.26
N PRO A 19 17.54 22.74 -2.58
CA PRO A 19 16.60 23.74 -3.06
C PRO A 19 15.19 23.36 -2.62
N GLU A 20 14.36 24.37 -2.37
CA GLU A 20 12.93 24.17 -2.12
C GLU A 20 12.31 23.43 -3.32
N PRO A 21 11.53 22.36 -3.09
CA PRO A 21 10.95 21.62 -4.18
C PRO A 21 9.90 22.46 -4.91
N ASP A 22 9.93 22.40 -6.24
CA ASP A 22 8.92 23.04 -7.07
C ASP A 22 7.54 22.39 -6.83
N GLY A 23 6.59 23.19 -6.35
CA GLY A 23 5.24 22.74 -6.04
C GLY A 23 4.50 22.20 -7.27
N ALA A 24 4.77 22.73 -8.47
CA ALA A 24 4.16 22.24 -9.71
C ALA A 24 4.70 20.84 -10.06
N ALA A 25 6.02 20.66 -10.02
CA ALA A 25 6.66 19.36 -10.24
C ALA A 25 6.20 18.31 -9.21
N LEU A 26 6.06 18.69 -7.92
CA LEU A 26 5.54 17.79 -6.88
C LEU A 26 4.10 17.34 -7.16
N ALA A 27 3.23 18.28 -7.56
CA ALA A 27 1.84 17.96 -7.89
C ALA A 27 1.75 17.01 -9.09
N GLU A 28 2.58 17.22 -10.12
CA GLU A 28 2.65 16.34 -11.27
C GLU A 28 3.13 14.93 -10.88
N LEU A 29 4.18 14.84 -10.08
CA LEU A 29 4.70 13.57 -9.57
C LEU A 29 3.65 12.82 -8.76
N ALA A 30 2.93 13.51 -7.87
CA ALA A 30 1.86 12.93 -7.07
C ALA A 30 0.74 12.36 -7.97
N ALA A 31 0.33 13.11 -9.00
CA ALA A 31 -0.69 12.66 -9.94
C ALA A 31 -0.22 11.44 -10.77
N ASN A 32 1.05 11.41 -11.17
CA ASN A 32 1.65 10.26 -11.85
C ASN A 32 1.67 9.02 -10.94
N LEU A 33 2.05 9.20 -9.68
CA LEU A 33 2.09 8.14 -8.68
C LEU A 33 0.69 7.57 -8.41
N ASP A 34 -0.32 8.43 -8.22
CA ASP A 34 -1.71 7.99 -8.00
C ASP A 34 -2.22 7.15 -9.18
N ARG A 35 -1.99 7.61 -10.42
CA ARG A 35 -2.34 6.83 -11.63
C ARG A 35 -1.65 5.48 -11.67
N ALA A 36 -0.35 5.43 -11.36
CA ALA A 36 0.41 4.18 -11.34
C ALA A 36 -0.07 3.24 -10.24
N ALA A 37 -0.32 3.76 -9.04
CA ALA A 37 -0.84 3.02 -7.90
C ALA A 37 -2.21 2.43 -8.20
N ARG A 38 -3.17 3.22 -8.71
CA ARG A 38 -4.50 2.73 -9.10
C ARG A 38 -4.44 1.63 -10.16
N ARG A 39 -3.56 1.75 -11.15
CA ARG A 39 -3.38 0.72 -12.19
C ARG A 39 -2.82 -0.58 -11.63
N LYS A 40 -1.86 -0.51 -10.71
CA LYS A 40 -1.17 -1.69 -10.17
C LYS A 40 -1.91 -2.35 -9.00
N LEU A 41 -2.46 -1.55 -8.10
CA LEU A 41 -3.02 -2.00 -6.82
C LEU A 41 -4.56 -1.94 -6.77
N GLY A 42 -5.20 -1.17 -7.66
CA GLY A 42 -6.65 -0.98 -7.65
C GLY A 42 -7.49 -2.20 -8.07
N ARG A 43 -6.83 -3.31 -8.43
CA ARG A 43 -7.45 -4.58 -8.82
C ARG A 43 -6.72 -5.77 -8.18
N SER A 44 -6.27 -5.61 -6.95
CA SER A 44 -5.55 -6.66 -6.23
C SER A 44 -5.89 -6.69 -4.74
N LEU A 45 -7.15 -6.43 -4.39
CA LEU A 45 -7.59 -6.32 -3.00
C LEU A 45 -7.77 -7.69 -2.36
N ALA A 46 -7.06 -7.94 -1.26
CA ALA A 46 -7.22 -9.11 -0.41
C ALA A 46 -8.05 -8.75 0.84
N ILE A 47 -9.27 -9.30 0.93
CA ILE A 47 -10.25 -8.95 1.96
C ILE A 47 -10.28 -10.04 3.03
N ARG A 48 -10.15 -9.67 4.30
CA ARG A 48 -10.54 -10.55 5.42
C ARG A 48 -11.87 -10.05 5.99
N GLU A 49 -12.92 -10.83 5.77
CA GLU A 49 -14.18 -10.65 6.51
C GLU A 49 -13.94 -10.95 8.00
N VAL A 50 -14.68 -10.30 8.91
CA VAL A 50 -14.59 -10.57 10.35
C VAL A 50 -16.01 -10.66 10.90
N ASP A 51 -16.43 -11.88 11.18
CA ASP A 51 -17.69 -12.15 11.88
C ASP A 51 -17.53 -11.84 13.39
N ALA A 52 -18.47 -11.05 13.91
CA ALA A 52 -18.56 -10.66 15.32
C ALA A 52 -19.92 -11.01 15.95
N GLY A 53 -20.59 -12.05 15.46
CA GLY A 53 -21.86 -12.56 15.99
C GLY A 53 -23.00 -12.52 14.97
N SER A 54 -22.80 -13.15 13.82
CA SER A 54 -23.77 -13.17 12.73
C SER A 54 -24.75 -14.35 12.79
N CYS A 55 -25.67 -14.38 11.80
CA CYS A 55 -26.56 -15.50 11.53
C CYS A 55 -26.02 -16.46 10.46
N ASN A 56 -24.74 -16.33 10.07
CA ASN A 56 -24.08 -17.08 9.00
C ASN A 56 -24.65 -16.86 7.58
N GLY A 57 -25.60 -15.95 7.39
CA GLY A 57 -26.19 -15.66 6.08
C GLY A 57 -25.22 -14.93 5.14
N CYS A 58 -24.56 -13.88 5.63
CA CYS A 58 -23.64 -13.07 4.82
C CYS A 58 -22.40 -13.87 4.40
N GLU A 59 -21.96 -14.79 5.24
CA GLU A 59 -20.79 -15.64 5.08
C GLU A 59 -21.04 -16.66 3.96
N LEU A 60 -22.24 -17.22 3.89
CA LEU A 60 -22.67 -18.07 2.78
C LEU A 60 -22.66 -17.30 1.45
N GLU A 61 -23.15 -16.06 1.45
CA GLU A 61 -23.12 -15.21 0.26
C GLU A 61 -21.67 -14.84 -0.13
N ILE A 62 -20.81 -14.53 0.83
CA ILE A 62 -19.39 -14.28 0.60
C ILE A 62 -18.72 -15.51 -0.01
N HIS A 63 -19.01 -16.71 0.48
CA HIS A 63 -18.54 -17.95 -0.13
C HIS A 63 -19.07 -18.11 -1.56
N ALA A 64 -20.35 -17.80 -1.80
CA ALA A 64 -20.94 -17.86 -3.13
C ALA A 64 -20.23 -16.90 -4.11
N LEU A 65 -19.86 -15.69 -3.70
CA LEU A 65 -19.14 -14.73 -4.57
C LEU A 65 -17.81 -15.26 -5.12
N ASN A 66 -17.17 -16.21 -4.44
CA ASN A 66 -15.91 -16.83 -4.88
C ASN A 66 -16.11 -17.97 -5.91
N ASN A 67 -17.35 -18.36 -6.21
CA ASN A 67 -17.62 -19.43 -7.17
C ASN A 67 -17.48 -18.95 -8.63
N ALA A 68 -17.46 -19.89 -9.58
CA ALA A 68 -17.33 -19.57 -11.01
C ALA A 68 -18.55 -18.87 -11.63
N PHE A 69 -19.70 -18.84 -10.95
CA PHE A 69 -20.89 -18.16 -11.45
C PHE A 69 -20.79 -16.65 -11.24
N TYR A 70 -20.29 -16.22 -10.07
CA TYR A 70 -20.12 -14.81 -9.73
C TYR A 70 -18.70 -14.28 -10.02
N ASP A 71 -17.69 -15.13 -9.87
CA ASP A 71 -16.28 -14.90 -10.23
C ASP A 71 -15.76 -13.52 -9.78
N LEU A 72 -15.81 -13.28 -8.47
CA LEU A 72 -15.35 -12.04 -7.87
C LEU A 72 -13.86 -11.77 -8.16
N GLU A 73 -13.05 -12.83 -8.27
CA GLU A 73 -11.60 -12.75 -8.53
C GLU A 73 -11.28 -12.09 -9.88
N ARG A 74 -12.16 -12.17 -10.88
CA ARG A 74 -12.01 -11.45 -12.17
C ARG A 74 -11.88 -9.94 -12.00
N PHE A 75 -12.49 -9.38 -10.96
CA PHE A 75 -12.38 -7.95 -10.65
C PHE A 75 -11.11 -7.62 -9.86
N GLY A 76 -10.36 -8.63 -9.42
CA GLY A 76 -9.16 -8.47 -8.62
C GLY A 76 -9.43 -8.35 -7.13
N LEU A 77 -10.57 -8.87 -6.67
CA LEU A 77 -10.98 -8.92 -5.27
C LEU A 77 -11.00 -10.39 -4.84
N ARG A 78 -10.42 -10.72 -3.69
CA ARG A 78 -10.43 -12.08 -3.14
C ARG A 78 -10.62 -12.08 -1.63
N PHE A 79 -11.32 -13.07 -1.11
CA PHE A 79 -11.41 -13.29 0.34
C PHE A 79 -10.27 -14.19 0.82
N VAL A 80 -9.57 -13.76 1.86
CA VAL A 80 -8.43 -14.51 2.44
C VAL A 80 -8.76 -15.00 3.85
N ALA A 81 -8.24 -16.18 4.21
CA ALA A 81 -8.51 -16.80 5.50
C ALA A 81 -7.72 -16.17 6.68
N SER A 82 -6.61 -15.50 6.39
CA SER A 82 -5.68 -14.99 7.40
C SER A 82 -5.56 -13.47 7.32
N PRO A 83 -5.67 -12.75 8.45
CA PRO A 83 -5.45 -11.31 8.48
C PRO A 83 -4.01 -10.92 8.07
N ARG A 84 -3.03 -11.85 8.16
CA ARG A 84 -1.66 -11.60 7.67
C ARG A 84 -1.56 -11.49 6.15
N HIS A 85 -2.58 -11.92 5.42
CA HIS A 85 -2.62 -11.91 3.95
C HIS A 85 -3.66 -10.92 3.40
N ALA A 86 -4.38 -10.23 4.28
CA ALA A 86 -5.31 -9.17 3.90
C ALA A 86 -4.54 -7.86 3.74
N ASP A 87 -5.05 -6.99 2.87
CA ASP A 87 -4.59 -5.61 2.74
C ASP A 87 -5.16 -4.75 3.90
#